data_AF-A0A4C1YGY0-F1
#
_entry.id   AF-A0A4C1YGY0-F1
#
_cell.length_a   1.000
_cell.length_b   1.000
_cell.length_c   1.000
_cell.angle_alpha   90.00
_cell.angle_beta   90.00
_cell.angle_gamma   90.00
#
_symmetry.space_group_name_H-M   'P 1'
#
loop_
_entity.id
_entity.type
_entity.pdbx_description
1 polymer ?
#
loop_
_entity_poly.entity_id
_entity_poly.type
_entity_poly.pdbx_seq_one_letter_code
_entity_poly.pdbx_strand_id
1 'polypeptide(L)'
;MVAAMDVVLNERTLTVEMVKSVGSCDELDEVVETYTECIRQACNAAIPRKSSKARGLKPLWWSPELEGLKREAHIKDRRIQNAAPSRREYVVGEYVQAREAYERAIAEAQTTSWKWFCSVQNGESLWDGIYRVIRETGKNREDVLLKTDSGQVLGPDEPAT
;
A
#
# COMPACT_ATOMS: atom_id res chain seq x y z
N MET A 1 -21.66 -9.92 2.49
CA MET A 1 -20.45 -10.78 2.72
C MET A 1 -20.79 -12.24 3.04
N VAL A 2 -21.72 -12.51 3.96
CA VAL A 2 -22.16 -13.88 4.34
C VAL A 2 -22.68 -14.67 3.11
N ALA A 3 -23.49 -14.04 2.25
CA ALA A 3 -24.07 -14.71 1.08
C ALA A 3 -23.05 -15.18 0.02
N ALA A 4 -21.97 -14.42 -0.22
CA ALA A 4 -20.95 -14.83 -1.21
C ALA A 4 -20.04 -15.93 -0.66
N MET A 5 -19.75 -15.89 0.64
CA MET A 5 -19.02 -16.95 1.33
C MET A 5 -19.86 -18.23 1.39
N ASP A 6 -21.15 -18.12 1.68
CA ASP A 6 -22.10 -19.24 1.68
C ASP A 6 -22.27 -19.86 0.29
N VAL A 7 -22.29 -19.06 -0.78
CA VAL A 7 -22.31 -19.57 -2.17
C VAL A 7 -21.03 -20.35 -2.49
N VAL A 8 -19.84 -19.82 -2.15
CA VAL A 8 -18.55 -20.50 -2.40
C VAL A 8 -18.39 -21.77 -1.55
N LEU A 9 -18.91 -21.78 -0.32
CA LEU A 9 -18.94 -22.96 0.54
C LEU A 9 -19.94 -24.01 0.05
N ASN A 10 -21.08 -23.58 -0.49
CA ASN A 10 -22.12 -24.44 -1.07
C ASN A 10 -21.67 -25.07 -2.41
N GLU A 11 -20.94 -24.33 -3.25
CA GLU A 11 -20.32 -24.85 -4.47
C GLU A 11 -19.25 -25.91 -4.20
N ARG A 12 -18.65 -25.91 -3.00
CA ARG A 12 -17.66 -26.89 -2.54
C ARG A 12 -18.22 -27.93 -1.58
N THR A 13 -19.54 -28.06 -1.52
CA THR A 13 -20.25 -29.10 -0.76
C THR A 13 -19.93 -29.14 0.74
N LEU A 14 -19.41 -28.07 1.35
CA LEU A 14 -19.17 -28.01 2.80
C LEU A 14 -20.49 -27.76 3.54
N THR A 15 -21.28 -28.82 3.71
CA THR A 15 -22.56 -28.77 4.42
C THR A 15 -22.37 -29.15 5.89
N VAL A 16 -23.22 -28.58 6.76
CA VAL A 16 -23.25 -28.90 8.20
C VAL A 16 -23.45 -30.40 8.44
N GLU A 17 -24.16 -31.09 7.54
CA GLU A 17 -24.39 -32.53 7.61
C GLU A 17 -23.13 -33.34 7.29
N MET A 18 -22.30 -32.92 6.32
CA MET A 18 -21.01 -33.57 6.05
C MET A 18 -20.05 -33.49 7.24
N VAL A 19 -20.02 -32.34 7.93
CA VAL A 19 -19.17 -32.16 9.14
C VAL A 19 -19.63 -33.07 10.28
N LYS A 20 -20.95 -33.30 10.42
CA LYS A 20 -21.50 -34.21 11.44
C LYS A 20 -21.27 -35.68 11.11
N SER A 21 -21.11 -36.04 9.84
CA SER A 21 -20.91 -37.43 9.40
C SER A 21 -19.45 -37.88 9.37
N VAL A 22 -18.50 -37.01 9.73
CA VAL A 22 -17.07 -37.35 9.79
C VAL A 22 -16.84 -38.43 10.86
N GLY A 23 -16.32 -39.58 10.43
CA GLY A 23 -16.09 -40.74 11.29
C GLY A 23 -14.62 -41.02 11.59
N SER A 24 -13.70 -40.38 10.86
CA SER A 24 -12.24 -40.59 10.96
C SER A 24 -11.48 -39.27 11.11
N CYS A 25 -10.26 -39.35 11.64
CA CYS A 25 -9.34 -38.22 11.71
C CYS A 25 -8.93 -37.74 10.31
N ASP A 26 -8.71 -38.68 9.37
CA ASP A 26 -8.30 -38.34 8.00
C ASP A 26 -9.41 -37.59 7.24
N GLU A 27 -10.67 -37.97 7.46
CA GLU A 27 -11.84 -37.30 6.89
C GLU A 27 -12.04 -35.91 7.48
N LEU A 28 -11.72 -35.73 8.77
CA LEU A 28 -11.77 -34.42 9.42
C LEU A 28 -10.71 -33.48 8.84
N ASP A 29 -9.49 -33.97 8.63
CA ASP A 29 -8.40 -33.17 8.08
C ASP A 29 -8.72 -32.71 6.65
N GLU A 30 -9.34 -33.55 5.81
CA GLU A 30 -9.79 -33.18 4.47
C GLU A 30 -10.85 -32.05 4.49
N VAL A 31 -11.79 -32.11 5.43
CA VAL A 31 -12.80 -31.05 5.63
C VAL A 31 -12.15 -29.73 6.09
N VAL A 32 -11.15 -29.80 6.97
CA VAL A 32 -10.42 -28.61 7.43
C VAL A 32 -9.57 -28.00 6.30
N GLU A 33 -8.90 -28.82 5.50
CA GLU A 33 -8.13 -28.36 4.35
C GLU A 33 -9.02 -27.65 3.31
N THR A 34 -10.16 -28.25 2.98
CA THR A 34 -11.11 -27.63 2.03
C THR A 34 -11.67 -26.32 2.56
N TYR A 35 -12.03 -26.25 3.85
CA TYR A 35 -12.50 -25.02 4.49
C TYR A 35 -11.45 -23.90 4.49
N THR A 36 -10.22 -24.22 4.90
CA THR A 36 -9.12 -23.25 4.94
C THR A 36 -8.72 -22.79 3.54
N GLU A 37 -8.80 -23.66 2.53
CA GLU A 37 -8.56 -23.30 1.14
C GLU A 37 -9.64 -22.36 0.59
N CYS A 38 -10.91 -22.55 0.94
CA CYS A 38 -11.99 -21.60 0.61
C CYS A 38 -11.70 -20.20 1.15
N ILE A 39 -11.32 -20.12 2.44
CA ILE A 39 -10.94 -18.85 3.07
C ILE A 39 -9.75 -18.24 2.33
N ARG A 40 -8.71 -19.02 2.05
CA ARG A 40 -7.50 -18.55 1.37
C ARG A 40 -7.83 -17.96 0.00
N GLN A 41 -8.71 -18.61 -0.75
CA GLN A 41 -9.13 -18.15 -2.07
C GLN A 41 -9.99 -16.89 -2.01
N ALA A 42 -10.97 -16.85 -1.11
CA ALA A 42 -11.78 -15.66 -0.86
C ALA A 42 -10.90 -14.48 -0.45
N CYS A 43 -9.95 -14.68 0.47
CA CYS A 43 -9.00 -13.66 0.88
C CYS A 43 -8.07 -13.22 -0.26
N ASN A 44 -7.57 -14.13 -1.11
CA ASN A 44 -6.73 -13.75 -2.25
C ASN A 44 -7.50 -12.94 -3.31
N ALA A 45 -8.79 -13.24 -3.50
CA ALA A 45 -9.67 -12.52 -4.44
C ALA A 45 -10.09 -11.15 -3.89
N ALA A 46 -10.56 -11.10 -2.64
CA ALA A 46 -11.03 -9.87 -2.00
C ALA A 46 -9.88 -8.96 -1.55
N ILE A 47 -8.74 -9.53 -1.18
CA ILE A 47 -7.55 -8.81 -0.69
C ILE A 47 -6.33 -9.20 -1.55
N PRO A 48 -6.23 -8.68 -2.78
CA PRO A 48 -5.10 -8.96 -3.65
C PRO A 48 -3.78 -8.58 -2.98
N ARG A 49 -2.85 -9.53 -2.90
CA ARG A 49 -1.54 -9.29 -2.28
C ARG A 49 -0.81 -8.20 -3.06
N LYS A 50 -0.26 -7.20 -2.34
CA LYS A 50 0.60 -6.18 -2.94
C LYS A 50 1.78 -6.86 -3.63
N SER A 51 1.83 -6.79 -4.95
CA SER A 51 2.99 -7.28 -5.69
C SER A 51 4.21 -6.42 -5.33
N SER A 52 5.35 -7.06 -5.08
CA SER A 52 6.60 -6.35 -4.81
C SER A 52 7.04 -5.45 -5.96
N LYS A 53 6.49 -5.64 -7.17
CA LYS A 53 6.76 -4.83 -8.36
C LYS A 53 6.31 -3.36 -8.20
N ALA A 54 5.32 -3.08 -7.35
CA ALA A 54 4.94 -1.70 -7.01
C ALA A 54 5.86 -1.07 -5.93
N ARG A 55 6.55 -1.90 -5.13
CA ARG A 55 7.57 -1.44 -4.18
C ARG A 55 8.91 -1.31 -4.89
N GLY A 56 9.07 -0.31 -5.77
CA GLY A 56 10.41 -0.15 -6.35
C GLY A 56 10.61 0.94 -7.37
N LEU A 57 9.55 1.44 -8.00
CA LEU A 57 9.70 2.56 -8.92
C LEU A 57 9.79 3.85 -8.11
N LYS A 58 10.99 4.08 -7.56
CA LYS A 58 11.38 5.39 -7.10
C LYS A 58 11.32 6.31 -8.33
N PRO A 59 10.71 7.50 -8.22
CA PRO A 59 10.67 8.45 -9.33
C PRO A 59 12.08 8.70 -9.87
N LEU A 60 12.20 9.00 -11.16
CA LEU A 60 13.50 9.22 -11.83
C LEU A 60 14.35 10.34 -11.18
N TRP A 61 13.72 11.29 -10.50
CA TRP A 61 14.39 12.37 -9.76
C TRP A 61 14.87 11.97 -8.37
N TRP A 62 14.60 10.74 -7.92
CA TRP A 62 14.96 10.27 -6.60
C TRP A 62 16.42 9.82 -6.54
N SER A 63 17.23 10.53 -5.76
CA SER A 63 18.66 10.25 -5.63
C SER A 63 19.03 9.57 -4.30
N PRO A 64 20.20 8.91 -4.21
CA PRO A 64 20.71 8.35 -2.95
C PRO A 64 20.90 9.41 -1.85
N GLU A 65 21.21 10.65 -2.22
CA GLU A 65 21.38 11.78 -1.29
C GLU A 65 20.06 12.13 -0.59
N LEU A 66 18.94 12.13 -1.33
CA LEU A 66 17.60 12.31 -0.74
C LEU A 66 17.25 11.18 0.24
N GLU A 67 17.67 9.95 -0.05
CA GLU A 67 17.51 8.82 0.87
C GLU A 67 18.33 9.02 2.16
N GLY A 68 19.54 9.59 2.04
CA GLY A 68 20.37 9.96 3.19
C GLY A 68 19.70 11.02 4.06
N LEU A 69 19.23 12.11 3.47
CA LEU A 69 18.51 13.18 4.18
C LEU A 69 17.23 12.68 4.85
N LYS A 70 16.47 11.80 4.17
CA LYS A 70 15.30 11.14 4.73
C LYS A 70 15.66 10.32 5.98
N ARG A 71 16.72 9.52 5.91
CA ARG A 71 17.19 8.72 7.06
C ARG A 71 17.63 9.63 8.22
N GLU A 72 18.36 10.70 7.92
CA GLU A 72 18.79 11.68 8.93
C GLU A 72 17.61 12.33 9.65
N ALA A 73 16.59 12.76 8.91
CA ALA A 73 15.37 13.30 9.48
C ALA A 73 14.65 12.27 10.38
N HIS A 74 14.54 11.02 9.93
CA HIS A 74 13.95 9.93 10.74
C HIS A 74 14.77 9.60 12.00
N ILE A 75 16.10 9.59 11.91
CA ILE A 75 16.97 9.35 13.07
C ILE A 75 16.74 10.44 14.11
N LYS A 76 16.70 11.70 13.68
CA LYS A 76 16.48 12.84 14.58
C LYS A 76 15.05 12.87 15.16
N ASP A 77 14.05 12.50 14.37
CA ASP A 77 12.67 12.31 14.84
C ASP A 77 12.59 11.28 15.96
N ARG A 78 13.24 10.12 15.77
CA ARG A 78 13.32 9.07 16.79
C ARG A 78 14.05 9.53 18.06
N ARG A 79 15.04 10.44 17.95
CA ARG A 79 15.73 11.00 19.10
C ARG A 79 14.83 11.91 19.95
N ILE A 80 13.87 12.61 19.34
CA ILE A 80 12.92 13.47 20.08
C ILE A 80 12.11 12.65 21.09
N GLN A 81 11.70 11.43 20.72
CA GLN A 81 10.86 10.58 21.58
C GLN A 81 11.52 10.24 22.92
N ASN A 82 12.85 10.11 22.94
CA ASN A 82 13.62 9.71 24.12
C ASN A 82 14.40 10.88 24.76
N ALA A 83 14.18 12.12 24.30
CA ALA A 83 14.93 13.27 24.76
C ALA A 83 14.48 13.73 26.16
N ALA A 84 15.44 13.96 27.06
CA ALA A 84 15.20 14.60 28.34
C ALA A 84 14.60 16.01 28.14
N PRO A 85 13.68 16.48 29.02
CA PRO A 85 13.00 17.77 28.84
C PRO A 85 13.95 18.96 28.65
N SER A 86 15.06 19.00 29.39
CA SER A 86 16.08 20.07 29.30
C SER A 86 16.80 20.14 27.95
N ARG A 87 16.90 19.02 27.23
CA ARG A 87 17.58 18.94 25.91
C ARG A 87 16.60 18.89 24.75
N ARG A 88 15.30 18.82 25.02
CA ARG A 88 14.27 18.59 24.00
C ARG A 88 14.22 19.71 22.98
N GLU A 89 14.35 20.96 23.41
CA GLU A 89 14.34 22.13 22.52
C GLU A 89 15.48 22.07 21.49
N TYR A 90 16.70 21.79 21.95
CA TYR A 90 17.85 21.59 21.07
C TYR A 90 17.66 20.41 20.09
N VAL A 91 17.20 19.27 20.59
CA VAL A 91 16.99 18.06 19.77
C VAL A 91 15.89 18.28 18.72
N VAL A 92 14.84 19.02 19.07
CA VAL A 92 13.78 19.42 18.14
C VAL A 92 14.32 20.39 17.09
N GLY A 93 15.15 21.36 17.49
CA GLY A 93 15.81 22.27 16.55
C GLY A 93 16.64 21.53 15.48
N GLU A 94 17.41 20.52 15.89
CA GLU A 94 18.18 19.69 14.95
C GLU A 94 17.28 18.90 13.99
N TYR A 95 16.16 18.36 14.47
CA TYR A 95 15.18 17.68 13.63
C TYR A 95 14.55 18.63 12.62
N VAL A 96 14.11 19.82 13.06
CA VAL A 96 13.49 20.82 12.18
C VAL A 96 14.45 21.20 11.06
N GLN A 97 15.72 21.48 11.38
CA GLN A 97 16.73 21.79 10.35
C GLN A 97 16.93 20.63 9.35
N ALA A 98 17.03 19.39 9.84
CA ALA A 98 17.19 18.23 8.97
C ALA A 98 15.96 17.97 8.09
N ARG A 99 14.77 18.21 8.63
CA ARG A 99 13.51 18.10 7.90
C ARG A 99 13.40 19.17 6.83
N GLU A 100 13.69 20.43 7.15
CA GLU A 100 13.71 21.53 6.18
C GLU A 100 14.74 21.28 5.07
N ALA A 101 15.92 20.77 5.42
CA ALA A 101 16.94 20.40 4.43
C ALA A 101 16.45 19.30 3.48
N TYR A 102 15.77 18.28 4.03
CA TYR A 102 15.16 17.21 3.23
C TYR A 102 14.04 17.72 2.32
N GLU A 103 13.10 18.51 2.85
CA GLU A 103 11.99 19.10 2.08
C GLU A 103 12.51 20.01 0.96
N ARG A 104 13.51 20.86 1.25
CA ARG A 104 14.16 21.72 0.27
C ARG A 104 14.82 20.91 -0.84
N ALA A 105 15.56 19.86 -0.49
CA ALA A 105 16.22 19.00 -1.46
C ALA A 105 15.21 18.24 -2.34
N ILE A 106 14.06 17.82 -1.80
CA ILE A 106 12.97 17.24 -2.60
C ILE A 106 12.45 18.27 -3.60
N ALA A 107 12.11 19.48 -3.13
CA ALA A 107 11.55 20.52 -3.99
C ALA A 107 12.53 20.90 -5.12
N GLU A 108 13.82 21.00 -4.80
CA GLU A 108 14.87 21.27 -5.78
C GLU A 108 15.04 20.12 -6.77
N ALA A 109 15.10 18.86 -6.31
CA ALA A 109 15.23 17.70 -7.19
C ALA A 109 14.03 17.57 -8.15
N GLN A 110 12.80 17.77 -7.64
CA GLN A 110 11.59 17.78 -8.46
C GLN A 110 11.62 18.90 -9.50
N THR A 111 11.92 20.13 -9.06
CA THR A 111 11.97 21.31 -9.94
C THR A 111 13.05 21.15 -11.01
N THR A 112 14.23 20.67 -10.64
CA THR A 112 15.36 20.51 -11.55
C THR A 112 15.11 19.40 -12.54
N SER A 113 14.57 18.27 -12.09
CA SER A 113 14.17 17.17 -12.97
C SER A 113 13.06 17.61 -13.93
N TRP A 114 12.08 18.39 -13.47
CA TRP A 114 11.02 18.91 -14.34
C TRP A 114 11.56 19.91 -15.37
N LYS A 115 12.42 20.85 -14.96
CA LYS A 115 13.09 21.79 -15.88
C LYS A 115 13.92 21.05 -16.92
N TRP A 116 14.69 20.05 -16.51
CA TRP A 116 15.46 19.20 -17.42
C TRP A 116 14.54 18.48 -18.39
N PHE A 117 13.48 17.85 -17.89
CA PHE A 117 12.48 17.15 -18.69
C PHE A 117 11.82 18.06 -19.74
N CYS A 118 11.40 19.26 -19.36
CA CYS A 118 10.81 20.23 -20.29
C CYS A 118 11.82 20.82 -21.29
N SER A 119 13.12 20.77 -20.97
CA SER A 119 14.18 21.34 -21.81
C SER A 119 14.81 20.30 -22.76
N VAL A 120 14.54 19.01 -22.56
CA VAL A 120 14.95 17.94 -23.48
C VAL A 120 14.19 18.08 -24.80
N GLN A 121 14.90 18.52 -25.83
CA GLN A 121 14.42 18.52 -27.22
C GLN A 121 14.81 17.19 -27.87
N ASN A 122 14.13 16.11 -27.48
CA ASN A 122 14.07 14.91 -28.33
C ASN A 122 12.89 15.13 -29.27
N GLY A 123 12.97 14.72 -30.55
CA GLY A 123 11.90 14.89 -31.55
C GLY A 123 10.56 14.21 -31.24
N GLU A 124 10.30 13.87 -29.98
CA GLU A 124 9.02 13.48 -29.39
C GLU A 124 8.22 14.74 -29.02
N SER A 125 6.89 14.66 -29.14
CA SER A 125 6.01 15.73 -28.63
C SER A 125 6.14 15.82 -27.11
N LEU A 126 6.04 17.03 -26.53
CA LEU A 126 5.98 17.23 -25.07
C LEU A 126 4.93 16.32 -24.42
N TRP A 127 3.83 16.07 -25.13
CA TRP A 127 2.76 15.18 -24.69
C TRP A 127 3.18 13.71 -24.63
N ASP A 128 4.00 13.23 -25.56
CA ASP A 128 4.48 11.83 -25.58
C ASP A 128 5.35 11.55 -24.35
N GLY A 129 6.21 12.50 -23.98
CA GLY A 129 6.99 12.43 -22.75
C GLY A 129 6.12 12.40 -21.50
N ILE A 130 5.11 13.29 -21.42
CA ILE A 130 4.20 13.37 -20.27
C ILE A 130 3.42 12.06 -20.09
N TYR A 131 2.88 11.50 -21.19
CA TYR A 131 2.15 10.23 -21.13
C TYR A 131 3.05 9.07 -20.69
N ARG A 132 4.32 9.05 -21.10
CA ARG A 132 5.29 8.05 -20.65
C ARG A 132 5.55 8.14 -19.15
N VAL A 133 5.74 9.35 -18.62
CA VAL A 133 5.91 9.56 -17.17
C VAL A 133 4.68 9.07 -16.42
N ILE A 134 3.47 9.50 -16.80
CA ILE A 134 2.21 9.08 -16.16
C ILE A 134 2.06 7.55 -16.14
N ARG A 135 2.43 6.88 -17.25
CA ARG A 135 2.39 5.42 -17.36
C ARG A 135 3.42 4.75 -16.42
N GLU A 136 4.61 5.31 -16.30
CA GLU A 136 5.73 4.74 -15.54
C GLU A 136 5.67 5.03 -14.03
N THR A 137 5.17 6.19 -13.61
CA THR A 137 5.04 6.53 -12.18
C THR A 137 3.98 5.71 -11.44
N GLY A 138 3.31 4.78 -12.12
CA GLY A 138 2.29 3.92 -11.55
C GLY A 138 0.99 4.68 -11.30
N LYS A 139 -0.14 4.07 -11.66
CA LYS A 139 -1.44 4.59 -11.22
C LYS A 139 -1.47 4.49 -9.70
N ASN A 140 -1.57 5.61 -8.99
CA ASN A 140 -2.08 5.59 -7.61
C ASN A 140 -3.40 4.83 -7.69
N ARG A 141 -3.53 3.72 -6.96
CA ARG A 141 -4.83 3.07 -6.83
C ARG A 141 -5.75 4.13 -6.24
N GLU A 142 -6.83 4.44 -6.93
CA GLU A 142 -7.95 5.17 -6.36
C GLU A 142 -8.30 4.50 -5.04
N ASP A 143 -8.56 5.28 -3.99
CA ASP A 143 -9.04 4.75 -2.72
C ASP A 143 -10.40 4.09 -3.00
N VAL A 144 -10.39 2.77 -3.23
CA VAL A 144 -11.60 2.00 -3.45
C VAL A 144 -12.30 1.91 -2.11
N LEU A 145 -13.25 2.81 -1.90
CA LEU A 145 -14.14 2.75 -0.76
C LEU A 145 -14.90 1.41 -0.81
N LEU A 146 -15.08 0.80 0.37
CA LEU A 146 -15.78 -0.46 0.49
C LEU A 146 -17.20 -0.28 -0.08
N LYS A 147 -17.51 -1.05 -1.12
CA LYS A 147 -18.83 -1.09 -1.72
C LYS A 147 -19.57 -2.30 -1.20
N THR A 148 -20.84 -2.08 -0.88
CA THR A 148 -21.80 -3.14 -0.59
C THR A 148 -22.12 -3.90 -1.89
N ASP A 149 -22.69 -5.09 -1.78
CA ASP A 149 -23.08 -5.98 -2.90
C ASP A 149 -24.02 -5.29 -3.91
N SER A 150 -24.66 -4.18 -3.52
CA SER A 150 -25.51 -3.29 -4.34
C SER A 150 -24.74 -2.16 -5.06
N GLY A 151 -23.43 -2.06 -4.89
CA GLY A 151 -22.58 -1.00 -5.46
C GLY A 151 -22.52 0.29 -4.65
N GLN A 152 -23.19 0.34 -3.48
CA GLN A 152 -23.27 1.51 -2.62
C GLN A 152 -22.04 1.63 -1.71
N VAL A 153 -21.42 2.80 -1.71
CA VAL A 153 -20.19 3.11 -0.95
C VAL A 153 -20.50 3.30 0.53
N LEU A 154 -19.86 2.53 1.40
CA LEU A 154 -20.06 2.62 2.85
C LEU A 154 -19.44 3.91 3.41
N GLY A 155 -20.23 4.65 4.19
CA GLY A 155 -19.77 5.82 4.93
C GLY A 155 -18.93 5.44 6.16
N PRO A 156 -18.18 6.38 6.74
CA PRO A 156 -17.30 6.12 7.90
C PRO A 156 -18.03 5.63 9.16
N ASP A 157 -19.35 5.81 9.25
CA ASP A 157 -20.17 5.46 10.42
C ASP A 157 -21.03 4.21 10.21
N GLU A 158 -20.97 3.55 9.06
CA GLU A 158 -21.77 2.34 8.78
C GLU A 158 -20.93 1.06 8.99
N PRO A 159 -21.27 0.22 9.97
CA PRO A 159 -20.60 -1.06 10.14
C PRO A 159 -20.91 -1.98 8.97
N ALA A 160 -19.88 -2.65 8.44
CA ALA A 160 -20.04 -3.70 7.44
C ALA A 160 -20.90 -4.82 8.03
N THR A 161 -22.14 -4.93 7.53
CA THR A 161 -23.11 -5.95 7.93
C THR A 161 -23.03 -7.17 7.03
#